data_AF-A0A7C5BQ20-F1
#
_entry.id   AF-A0A7C5BQ20-F1
#
_cell.length_a   1.000
_cell.length_b   1.000
_cell.length_c   1.000
_cell.angle_alpha   90.00
_cell.angle_beta   90.00
_cell.angle_gamma   90.00
#
_symmetry.space_group_name_H-M   'P 1'
#
loop_
_entity.id
_entity.type
_entity.pdbx_description
1 polymer ?
#
loop_
_entity_poly.entity_id
_entity_poly.type
_entity_poly.pdbx_seq_one_letter_code
_entity_poly.pdbx_strand_id
1 'polypeptide(L)'
;QLWTWFIGMSMMTTPWHVLGLLGQPRRISSVVYNNLMTLSWKPYELMMILGGLILLGSACLFIYLLVKTQFSSTTEVFEGQVEYAEPLHAVKDLPEYLNDIKLWNKVIAVFMLISFGIPILQFFFLDTYDSSAWGY
;
A
#
# COMPACT_ATOMS: atom_id res chain seq x y z
N GLN A 1 -12.21 -11.81 10.75
CA GLN A 1 -11.37 -10.61 10.55
C GLN A 1 -10.46 -10.79 9.34
N LEU A 2 -9.58 -11.80 9.28
CA LEU A 2 -8.70 -11.99 8.12
C LEU A 2 -9.45 -12.24 6.80
N TRP A 3 -10.41 -13.18 6.78
CA TRP A 3 -11.22 -13.45 5.58
C TRP A 3 -12.07 -12.27 5.15
N THR A 4 -12.70 -11.58 6.11
CA THR A 4 -13.50 -10.38 5.85
C THR A 4 -12.65 -9.24 5.31
N TRP A 5 -11.41 -9.11 5.80
CA TRP A 5 -10.44 -8.15 5.27
C TRP A 5 -10.03 -8.49 3.84
N PHE A 6 -9.65 -9.75 3.58
CA PHE A 6 -9.24 -10.19 2.25
C PHE A 6 -10.35 -10.01 1.20
N ILE A 7 -11.57 -10.43 1.53
CA ILE A 7 -12.74 -10.30 0.66
C ILE A 7 -13.07 -8.82 0.44
N GLY A 8 -13.10 -8.01 1.51
CA GLY A 8 -13.35 -6.58 1.43
C GLY A 8 -12.33 -5.85 0.55
N MET A 9 -11.04 -6.15 0.72
CA MET A 9 -9.97 -5.59 -0.11
C MET A 9 -10.13 -6.02 -1.58
N SER A 10 -10.39 -7.29 -1.85
CA SER A 10 -10.57 -7.81 -3.22
C SER A 10 -11.76 -7.15 -3.94
N MET A 11 -12.88 -6.98 -3.22
CA MET A 11 -14.07 -6.31 -3.74
C MET A 11 -13.89 -4.81 -3.96
N MET A 12 -13.04 -4.15 -3.16
CA MET A 12 -12.76 -2.72 -3.32
C MET A 12 -11.71 -2.45 -4.40
N THR A 13 -10.67 -3.28 -4.52
CA THR A 13 -9.59 -3.08 -5.49
C THR A 13 -9.99 -3.42 -6.92
N THR A 14 -10.84 -4.44 -7.13
CA THR A 14 -11.24 -4.84 -8.48
C THR A 14 -11.95 -3.72 -9.25
N PRO A 15 -12.96 -3.02 -8.68
CA PRO A 15 -13.54 -1.82 -9.28
C PRO A 15 -12.54 -0.71 -9.57
N TRP A 16 -11.56 -0.44 -8.70
CA TRP A 16 -10.54 0.60 -8.97
C TRP A 16 -9.70 0.31 -10.20
N HIS A 17 -9.37 -0.96 -10.47
CA HIS A 17 -8.65 -1.33 -11.68
C HIS A 17 -9.53 -1.12 -12.92
N VAL A 18 -10.78 -1.58 -12.85
CA VAL A 18 -11.74 -1.43 -13.96
C VAL A 18 -12.02 0.05 -14.25
N LEU A 19 -12.30 0.84 -13.23
CA LEU A 19 -12.53 2.29 -13.34
C LEU A 19 -11.29 3.05 -13.82
N GLY A 20 -10.11 2.61 -13.42
CA GLY A 20 -8.85 3.12 -13.95
C GLY A 20 -8.70 2.88 -15.45
N LEU A 21 -9.09 1.70 -15.94
CA LEU A 21 -9.14 1.39 -17.38
C LEU A 21 -10.22 2.19 -18.11
N LEU A 22 -11.33 2.49 -17.45
CA LEU A 22 -12.42 3.34 -17.97
C LEU A 22 -12.09 4.85 -17.92
N GLY A 23 -10.89 5.22 -17.47
CA GLY A 23 -10.40 6.60 -17.50
C GLY A 23 -10.92 7.48 -16.38
N GLN A 24 -11.43 6.91 -15.28
CA GLN A 24 -11.88 7.70 -14.14
C GLN A 24 -10.69 8.40 -13.46
N PRO A 25 -10.72 9.73 -13.29
CA PRO A 25 -9.69 10.44 -12.55
C PRO A 25 -9.72 10.05 -11.07
N ARG A 26 -8.53 9.85 -10.47
CA ARG A 26 -8.39 9.63 -9.03
C ARG A 26 -8.61 10.96 -8.29
N ARG A 27 -9.07 10.89 -7.03
CA ARG A 27 -9.28 12.05 -6.14
C ARG A 27 -10.44 12.99 -6.55
N ILE A 28 -11.59 12.41 -6.92
CA ILE A 28 -12.85 13.15 -7.12
C ILE A 28 -13.82 12.92 -5.95
N SER A 29 -14.51 13.98 -5.50
CA SER A 29 -15.45 13.91 -4.38
C SER A 29 -16.90 13.65 -4.80
N SER A 30 -17.28 14.06 -6.01
CA SER A 30 -18.62 13.82 -6.56
C SER A 30 -18.60 13.68 -8.09
N VAL A 31 -19.41 12.76 -8.59
CA VAL A 31 -19.63 12.53 -10.02
C VAL A 31 -20.94 13.21 -10.41
N VAL A 32 -20.96 14.55 -10.43
CA VAL A 32 -22.17 15.34 -10.78
C VAL A 32 -22.36 15.48 -12.30
N TYR A 33 -21.50 14.83 -13.09
CA TYR A 33 -21.58 14.92 -14.54
C TYR A 33 -22.65 13.96 -15.07
N ASN A 34 -23.66 14.51 -15.74
CA ASN A 34 -24.74 13.74 -16.37
C ASN A 34 -24.33 13.32 -17.80
N ASN A 35 -23.19 12.62 -17.92
CA ASN A 35 -22.62 12.15 -19.19
C ASN A 35 -22.70 10.62 -19.23
N LEU A 36 -22.76 10.03 -20.42
CA LEU A 36 -22.81 8.58 -20.61
C LEU A 36 -21.61 7.86 -19.94
N MET A 37 -20.44 8.51 -19.95
CA MET A 37 -19.23 7.97 -19.33
C MET A 37 -19.34 7.83 -17.82
N THR A 38 -19.88 8.82 -17.13
CA THR A 38 -20.02 8.80 -15.67
C THR A 38 -21.13 7.87 -15.20
N LEU A 39 -22.15 7.65 -16.04
CA LEU A 39 -23.18 6.66 -15.77
C LEU A 39 -22.63 5.22 -15.75
N SER A 40 -21.62 4.95 -16.60
CA SER A 40 -20.96 3.64 -16.67
C SER A 40 -20.15 3.27 -15.40
N TRP A 41 -19.77 4.28 -14.60
CA TRP A 41 -18.97 4.07 -13.37
C TRP A 41 -19.81 3.70 -12.15
N LYS A 42 -21.08 4.12 -12.12
CA LYS A 42 -22.00 3.86 -10.99
C LYS A 42 -22.06 2.41 -10.47
N PRO A 43 -22.15 1.36 -11.30
CA PRO A 43 -22.20 -0.02 -10.78
C PRO A 43 -20.91 -0.41 -10.04
N TYR A 44 -19.77 0.06 -10.52
CA TYR A 44 -18.46 -0.18 -9.89
C TYR A 44 -18.32 0.63 -8.60
N GLU A 45 -18.84 1.85 -8.55
CA GLU A 45 -18.94 2.64 -7.32
C GLU A 45 -19.78 1.96 -6.25
N LEU A 46 -20.92 1.37 -6.63
CA LEU A 46 -21.73 0.60 -5.70
C LEU A 46 -20.97 -0.62 -5.16
N MET A 47 -20.26 -1.35 -6.02
CA MET A 47 -19.42 -2.48 -5.61
C MET A 47 -18.32 -2.05 -4.63
N MET A 48 -17.72 -0.87 -4.83
CA MET A 48 -16.74 -0.31 -3.88
C MET A 48 -17.37 0.04 -2.54
N ILE A 49 -18.58 0.62 -2.53
CA ILE A 49 -19.30 0.92 -1.28
C ILE A 49 -19.55 -0.37 -0.50
N LEU A 50 -19.99 -1.44 -1.17
CA LEU A 50 -20.18 -2.75 -0.55
C LEU A 50 -18.86 -3.31 0.01
N GLY A 51 -17.77 -3.25 -0.75
CA GLY A 51 -16.43 -3.63 -0.27
C GLY A 51 -15.99 -2.81 0.95
N GLY A 52 -16.25 -1.50 0.94
CA GLY A 52 -15.98 -0.59 2.05
C GLY A 52 -16.77 -0.91 3.31
N LEU A 53 -18.05 -1.30 3.20
CA LEU A 53 -18.85 -1.74 4.33
C LEU A 53 -18.31 -3.03 4.96
N ILE A 54 -17.87 -3.98 4.13
CA ILE A 54 -17.23 -5.22 4.61
C ILE A 54 -15.92 -4.89 5.35
N LEU A 55 -15.11 -3.98 4.80
CA LEU A 55 -13.87 -3.53 5.44
C LEU A 55 -14.13 -2.79 6.74
N LEU A 56 -15.17 -1.95 6.82
CA LEU A 56 -15.58 -1.28 8.05
C LEU A 56 -15.92 -2.30 9.13
N GLY A 57 -16.73 -3.31 8.80
CA GLY A 57 -17.04 -4.41 9.73
C GLY A 57 -15.79 -5.18 10.15
N SER A 58 -14.86 -5.42 9.23
CA SER A 58 -13.60 -6.09 9.50
C SER A 58 -12.68 -5.26 10.42
N ALA A 59 -12.62 -3.95 10.23
CA ALA A 59 -11.86 -3.02 11.07
C ALA A 59 -12.42 -2.94 12.48
N CYS A 60 -13.75 -2.85 12.64
CA CYS A 60 -14.40 -2.89 13.95
C CYS A 60 -14.10 -4.21 14.68
N LEU A 61 -14.17 -5.35 13.98
CA LEU A 61 -13.82 -6.65 14.55
C LEU A 61 -12.34 -6.72 14.94
N PHE A 62 -11.44 -6.13 14.14
CA PHE A 62 -10.01 -6.06 14.45
C PHE A 62 -9.74 -5.24 15.71
N ILE A 63 -10.32 -4.04 15.82
CA ILE A 63 -10.19 -3.19 17.00
C ILE A 63 -10.75 -3.90 18.23
N TYR A 64 -11.91 -4.54 18.11
CA TYR A 64 -12.50 -5.34 19.18
C TYR A 64 -11.57 -6.47 19.65
N LEU A 65 -10.97 -7.20 18.72
CA LEU A 65 -10.01 -8.26 19.03
C LEU A 65 -8.75 -7.69 19.70
N LEU A 66 -8.19 -6.59 19.20
CA LEU A 66 -7.02 -5.95 19.80
C LEU A 66 -7.29 -5.49 21.24
N VAL A 67 -8.42 -4.83 21.46
CA VAL A 67 -8.85 -4.39 22.80
C VAL A 67 -9.01 -5.61 23.71
N LYS A 68 -9.71 -6.66 23.24
CA LYS A 68 -9.83 -7.89 24.03
C LYS A 68 -8.50 -8.55 24.34
N THR A 69 -7.57 -8.61 23.39
CA THR A 69 -6.25 -9.21 23.61
C THR A 69 -5.40 -8.38 24.56
N GLN A 70 -5.39 -7.05 24.45
CA GLN A 70 -4.58 -6.17 25.31
C GLN A 70 -5.10 -6.07 26.74
N PHE A 71 -6.42 -6.10 26.95
CA PHE A 71 -7.04 -6.02 28.28
C PHE A 71 -7.43 -7.38 28.86
N SER A 72 -7.09 -8.49 28.19
CA SER A 72 -7.28 -9.82 28.76
C SER A 72 -6.33 -10.03 29.92
N SER A 73 -6.85 -10.45 31.08
CA SER A 73 -6.05 -10.82 32.26
C SER A 73 -5.34 -12.17 32.11
N THR A 74 -5.65 -12.93 31.05
CA THR A 74 -4.95 -14.16 30.71
C THR A 74 -3.54 -13.83 30.26
N THR A 75 -2.60 -13.86 31.20
CA THR A 75 -1.17 -13.87 30.91
C THR A 75 -0.80 -15.32 30.62
N GLU A 76 -1.02 -15.78 29.39
CA GLU A 76 -0.29 -16.96 28.93
C GLU A 76 1.14 -16.49 28.71
N VAL A 77 2.02 -16.79 29.67
CA VAL A 77 3.46 -16.66 29.46
C VAL A 77 3.76 -17.56 28.27
N PHE A 78 4.17 -16.98 27.16
CA PHE A 78 4.57 -17.74 25.99
C PHE A 78 5.79 -18.59 26.38
N GLU A 79 5.57 -19.84 26.75
CA GLU A 79 6.61 -20.81 27.11
C GLU A 79 7.20 -21.52 25.89
N GLY A 80 6.64 -21.28 24.70
CA GLY A 80 7.13 -21.85 23.45
C GLY A 80 8.44 -21.20 22.99
N GLN A 81 9.26 -21.96 22.27
CA GLN A 81 10.29 -21.36 21.41
C GLN A 81 9.62 -20.79 20.15
N VAL A 82 10.12 -19.66 19.65
CA VAL A 82 9.66 -19.12 18.35
C VAL A 82 9.95 -20.18 17.28
N GLU A 83 8.91 -20.68 16.64
CA GLU A 83 9.03 -21.66 15.56
C GLU A 83 9.54 -20.95 14.30
N TYR A 84 10.77 -21.24 13.92
CA TYR A 84 11.35 -20.77 12.66
C TYR A 84 11.21 -21.87 11.61
N ALA A 85 10.85 -21.47 10.39
CA ALA A 85 10.85 -22.39 9.27
C ALA A 85 12.30 -22.83 8.96
N GLU A 86 12.54 -24.14 8.91
CA GLU A 86 13.85 -24.68 8.53
C GLU A 86 14.02 -24.70 7.01
N PRO A 87 15.18 -24.29 6.48
CA PRO A 87 15.41 -24.35 5.05
C PRO A 87 15.53 -25.81 4.59
N LEU A 88 14.84 -26.15 3.50
CA LEU A 88 14.98 -27.48 2.88
C LEU A 88 16.45 -27.78 2.49
N HIS A 89 17.20 -26.74 2.13
CA HIS A 89 18.63 -26.82 1.80
C HIS A 89 19.41 -25.82 2.65
N ALA A 90 20.26 -26.33 3.54
CA ALA A 90 21.14 -25.49 4.33
C ALA A 90 22.14 -24.76 3.42
N VAL A 91 22.30 -23.45 3.63
CA VAL A 91 23.30 -22.64 2.94
C VAL A 91 24.68 -23.07 3.43
N LYS A 92 25.38 -23.84 2.61
CA LYS A 92 26.73 -24.34 2.92
C LYS A 92 27.80 -23.31 2.59
N ASP A 93 27.68 -22.69 1.41
CA ASP A 93 28.59 -21.68 0.92
C ASP A 93 27.78 -20.57 0.25
N LEU A 94 27.98 -19.33 0.70
CA LEU A 94 27.38 -18.15 0.09
C LEU A 94 28.51 -17.28 -0.47
N PRO A 95 28.48 -16.94 -1.77
CA PRO A 95 29.41 -15.99 -2.33
C PRO A 95 29.41 -14.67 -1.55
N GLU A 96 30.59 -14.10 -1.31
CA GLU A 96 30.77 -12.91 -0.46
C GLU A 96 29.94 -11.72 -0.96
N TYR A 97 29.76 -11.55 -2.28
CA TYR A 97 28.95 -10.48 -2.85
C TYR A 97 27.45 -10.59 -2.52
N LEU A 98 26.91 -11.78 -2.21
CA LEU A 98 25.51 -11.93 -1.77
C LEU A 98 25.34 -11.64 -0.29
N ASN A 99 26.37 -11.84 0.52
CA ASN A 99 26.33 -11.60 1.97
C ASN A 99 26.79 -10.19 2.36
N ASP A 100 27.55 -9.50 1.50
CA ASP A 100 28.14 -8.22 1.84
C ASP A 100 27.12 -7.07 1.77
N ILE A 101 26.56 -6.74 2.93
CA ILE A 101 25.67 -5.58 3.09
C ILE A 101 26.34 -4.26 2.68
N LYS A 102 27.67 -4.14 2.79
CA LYS A 102 28.40 -2.93 2.40
C LYS A 102 28.40 -2.77 0.88
N LEU A 103 28.59 -3.86 0.14
CA LEU A 103 28.50 -3.86 -1.32
C LEU A 103 27.12 -3.41 -1.79
N TRP A 104 26.05 -4.02 -1.27
CA TRP A 104 24.68 -3.67 -1.67
C TRP A 104 24.28 -2.24 -1.30
N ASN A 105 24.69 -1.75 -0.13
CA ASN A 105 24.46 -0.36 0.25
C ASN A 105 25.18 0.62 -0.70
N LYS A 106 26.41 0.31 -1.13
CA LYS A 106 27.13 1.14 -2.13
C LYS A 106 26.41 1.13 -3.47
N VAL A 107 25.99 -0.05 -3.94
CA VAL A 107 25.27 -0.20 -5.22
C VAL A 107 23.96 0.61 -5.21
N ILE A 108 23.17 0.48 -4.14
CA ILE A 108 21.93 1.25 -3.97
C ILE A 108 22.22 2.75 -3.93
N ALA A 109 23.23 3.19 -3.17
CA ALA A 109 23.59 4.60 -3.08
C ALA A 109 23.98 5.20 -4.45
N VAL A 110 24.76 4.46 -5.25
CA VAL A 110 25.13 4.86 -6.61
C VAL A 110 23.90 4.95 -7.51
N PHE A 111 23.03 3.93 -7.50
CA PHE A 111 21.80 3.97 -8.29
C PHE A 111 20.87 5.12 -7.88
N MET A 112 20.73 5.38 -6.59
CA MET A 112 19.95 6.51 -6.09
C MET A 112 20.55 7.85 -6.54
N LEU A 113 21.87 8.00 -6.48
CA LEU A 113 22.55 9.23 -6.91
C LEU A 113 22.37 9.47 -8.41
N ILE A 114 22.46 8.44 -9.23
CA ILE A 114 22.26 8.60 -10.68
C ILE A 114 20.77 8.87 -10.99
N SER A 115 19.86 8.09 -10.41
CA SER A 115 18.43 8.17 -10.72
C SER A 115 17.76 9.43 -10.17
N PHE A 116 18.16 9.90 -8.99
CA PHE A 116 17.54 11.05 -8.32
C PHE A 116 18.47 12.25 -8.23
N GLY A 117 19.77 12.05 -8.04
CA GLY A 117 20.73 13.15 -7.92
C GLY A 117 20.79 13.99 -9.20
N ILE A 118 20.76 13.38 -10.39
CA ILE A 118 20.75 14.13 -11.65
C ILE A 118 19.48 14.98 -11.80
N PRO A 119 18.23 14.44 -11.68
CA PRO A 119 17.02 15.26 -11.73
C PRO A 119 16.97 16.36 -10.66
N ILE A 120 17.42 16.07 -9.43
CA ILE A 120 17.45 17.04 -8.34
C ILE A 120 18.42 18.18 -8.67
N LEU A 121 19.64 17.87 -9.12
CA LEU A 121 20.60 18.89 -9.55
C LEU A 121 20.08 19.71 -10.73
N GLN A 122 19.37 19.07 -11.67
CA GLN A 122 18.75 19.77 -12.79
C GLN A 122 17.74 20.83 -12.32
N PHE A 123 16.99 20.61 -11.26
CA PHE A 123 16.10 21.64 -10.69
C PHE A 123 16.86 22.89 -10.17
N PHE A 124 18.11 22.76 -9.74
CA PHE A 124 18.93 23.90 -9.31
C PHE A 124 19.62 24.63 -10.46
N PHE A 125 19.79 23.97 -11.62
CA PHE A 125 20.43 24.57 -12.80
C PHE A 125 19.44 25.14 -13.82
N LEU A 126 18.17 24.71 -13.76
CA LEU A 126 17.11 25.25 -14.60
C LEU A 126 16.51 26.50 -13.98
N ASP A 127 16.23 27.51 -14.80
CA ASP A 127 15.46 28.68 -14.38
C ASP A 127 14.05 28.25 -13.96
N THR A 128 13.73 28.46 -12.69
CA THR A 128 12.39 28.22 -12.16
C THR A 128 11.61 29.53 -12.14
N TYR A 129 10.39 29.50 -12.66
CA TYR A 129 9.46 30.63 -12.58
C TYR A 129 8.54 30.44 -11.38
N ASP A 130 8.44 31.45 -10.52
CA ASP A 130 7.52 31.41 -9.39
C ASP A 130 6.07 31.30 -9.86
N SER A 131 5.36 30.30 -9.33
CA SER A 131 3.91 30.23 -9.47
C SER A 131 3.25 31.08 -8.40
N SER A 132 2.28 31.91 -8.76
CA SER A 132 1.42 32.58 -7.78
C SER A 132 0.74 31.53 -6.88
N ALA A 133 0.77 31.76 -5.57
CA ALA A 133 0.05 30.91 -4.63
C ALA A 133 -1.44 30.88 -4.98
N TRP A 134 -2.01 29.67 -5.03
CA TRP A 134 -3.41 29.47 -5.37
C TRP A 134 -4.29 29.74 -4.15
N GLY A 135 -5.27 30.65 -4.26
CA GLY A 135 -6.24 30.94 -3.19
C GLY A 135 -6.09 32.28 -2.46
N TYR A 136 -5.44 33.28 -3.06
CA TYR A 136 -5.54 34.69 -2.65
C TYR A 136 -6.54 35.44 -3.52
#